data_AF-A0A2S3WFN8-F1
#
_entry.id   AF-A0A2S3WFN8-F1
#
_cell.length_a   1.000
_cell.length_b   1.000
_cell.length_c   1.000
_cell.angle_alpha   90.00
_cell.angle_beta   90.00
_cell.angle_gamma   90.00
#
_symmetry.space_group_name_H-M   'P 1'
#
loop_
_entity.id
_entity.type
_entity.pdbx_description
1 polymer ?
#
loop_
_entity_poly.entity_id
_entity_poly.type
_entity_poly.pdbx_seq_one_letter_code
_entity_poly.pdbx_strand_id
1 'polypeptide(L)' 'MIEQFTLIELEAALKGRAIPGDLRCGESIAQYLHREIQSLAKERDNLREDRDGLLESGAHLL' A
#
# COMPACT_ATOMS: atom_id res chain seq x y z
N MET A 1 2.25 19.46 3.50
CA MET A 1 3.60 19.26 2.92
C MET A 1 3.51 17.98 2.11
N ILE A 2 3.80 18.01 0.81
CA ILE A 2 3.90 16.77 0.02
C ILE A 2 5.32 16.26 0.25
N GLU A 3 5.48 15.19 1.02
CA GLU A 3 6.77 14.51 1.14
C GLU A 3 7.13 13.93 -0.23
N GLN A 4 8.27 14.35 -0.77
CA GLN A 4 8.80 13.83 -2.03
C GLN A 4 9.82 12.75 -1.67
N PHE A 5 9.52 11.51 -2.08
CA PHE A 5 10.44 10.40 -1.95
C PHE A 5 11.23 10.24 -3.24
N THR A 6 12.52 9.95 -3.12
CA THR A 6 13.34 9.49 -4.23
C THR A 6 12.95 8.06 -4.64
N LEU A 7 13.28 7.66 -5.87
CA LEU A 7 13.03 6.29 -6.34
C LEU A 7 13.67 5.23 -5.44
N ILE A 8 14.87 5.50 -4.91
CA ILE A 8 15.60 4.57 -4.02
C ILE A 8 14.85 4.41 -2.69
N GLU A 9 14.35 5.50 -2.12
CA GLU A 9 13.58 5.46 -0.88
C GLU A 9 12.25 4.73 -1.07
N LEU A 10 11.62 4.89 -2.23
CA LEU A 10 10.40 4.15 -2.59
C LEU A 10 10.64 2.65 -2.76
N GLU A 11 11.72 2.27 -3.44
CA GLU A 11 12.12 0.86 -3.54
C GLU A 11 12.43 0.27 -2.16
N ALA A 12 13.10 1.03 -1.28
CA ALA A 12 13.39 0.60 0.09
C ALA A 12 12.11 0.45 0.93
N ALA A 13 11.16 1.38 0.81
CA ALA A 13 9.87 1.30 1.50
C ALA A 13 9.02 0.10 1.05
N LEU A 14 9.22 -0.35 -0.20
CA LEU A 14 8.52 -1.48 -0.80
C LEU A 14 9.33 -2.78 -0.75
N LYS A 15 10.44 -2.83 0.01
CA LYS A 15 11.33 -4.00 0.04
C LYS A 15 10.58 -5.28 0.44
N GLY A 16 10.72 -6.33 -0.36
CA GLY A 16 10.05 -7.62 -0.16
C GLY A 16 8.61 -7.67 -0.69
N ARG A 17 8.10 -6.56 -1.20
CA ARG A 17 6.77 -6.43 -1.79
C ARG A 17 6.83 -6.03 -3.26
N ALA A 18 7.66 -5.05 -3.58
CA ALA A 18 8.02 -4.74 -4.95
C ALA A 18 9.05 -5.76 -5.46
N ILE A 19 8.59 -6.83 -6.10
CA ILE A 19 9.42 -7.89 -6.68
C ILE A 19 9.62 -7.60 -8.18
N PRO A 20 10.86 -7.60 -8.69
CA PRO A 20 11.14 -7.33 -10.11
C PRO A 20 10.37 -8.22 -11.11
N GLY A 21 9.93 -9.41 -10.69
CA GLY A 21 9.13 -10.34 -11.50
C GLY A 21 7.68 -9.89 -11.75
N ASP A 22 7.15 -8.95 -10.95
CA ASP A 22 5.77 -8.44 -11.09
C ASP A 22 5.68 -7.21 -12.00
N LEU A 23 6.81 -6.83 -12.60
CA LEU A 23 6.90 -5.75 -13.56
C LEU A 23 6.15 -6.14 -14.85
N ARG A 24 5.19 -5.32 -15.27
CA ARG A 24 4.45 -5.59 -16.50
C ARG A 24 5.28 -5.21 -17.71
N CYS A 25 5.07 -5.89 -18.83
CA CYS A 25 5.76 -5.55 -20.08
C CYS A 25 5.44 -4.10 -20.49
N GLY A 26 6.48 -3.29 -20.71
CA GLY A 26 6.37 -1.87 -21.03
C GLY A 26 6.12 -0.93 -19.84
N GLU A 27 6.06 -1.44 -18.62
CA GLU A 27 5.95 -0.65 -17.40
C GLU A 27 7.32 -0.15 -16.95
N SER A 28 7.44 1.15 -16.67
CA SER A 28 8.65 1.71 -16.05
C SER A 28 8.68 1.41 -14.55
N ILE A 29 9.88 1.39 -13.97
CA ILE A 29 10.08 1.19 -12.52
C ILE A 29 9.26 2.21 -11.70
N ALA A 30 9.22 3.47 -12.12
CA ALA A 30 8.44 4.50 -11.44
C ALA A 30 6.93 4.21 -11.44
N GLN A 31 6.39 3.73 -12.57
CA GLN A 31 4.97 3.35 -12.69
C GLN A 31 4.65 2.13 -11.82
N TYR A 32 5.56 1.15 -11.80
CA TYR A 32 5.43 -0.03 -10.96
C TYR A 32 5.40 0.34 -9.47
N LEU A 33 6.38 1.12 -9.00
CA LEU A 33 6.44 1.54 -7.59
C LEU A 33 5.21 2.37 -7.21
N HIS A 34 4.74 3.26 -8.09
CA HIS A 34 3.52 4.01 -7.85
C HIS A 34 2.29 3.09 -7.71
N ARG A 35 2.18 2.04 -8.53
CA ARG A 35 1.10 1.04 -8.42
C ARG A 35 1.15 0.31 -7.09
N GLU A 36 2.33 -0.13 -6.64
CA GLU A 36 2.49 -0.83 -5.37
C GLU A 36 2.12 0.05 -4.17
N ILE A 37 2.47 1.34 -4.20
CA ILE A 37 2.05 2.31 -3.17
C ILE A 37 0.52 2.46 -3.14
N GLN A 38 -0.12 2.55 -4.30
CA GLN A 38 -1.59 2.64 -4.37
C GLN A 38 -2.26 1.38 -3.81
N SER A 39 -1.74 0.20 -4.12
CA SER A 39 -2.22 -1.07 -3.54
C SER A 39 -2.09 -1.07 -2.01
N LEU A 40 -0.96 -0.63 -1.48
CA LEU A 40 -0.72 -0.49 -0.04
C LEU A 40 -1.69 0.49 0.63
N ALA A 41 -1.94 1.63 0.01
CA ALA A 41 -2.88 2.62 0.53
C ALA A 41 -4.29 2.03 0.63
N LYS A 42 -4.71 1.29 -0.41
CA LYS A 42 -6.02 0.61 -0.42
C LYS A 42 -6.12 -0.45 0.67
N GLU A 43 -5.09 -1.28 0.85
CA GLU A 43 -5.09 -2.29 1.91
C GLU A 43 -5.16 -1.68 3.30
N ARG A 44 -4.41 -0.58 3.54
CA ARG A 44 -4.50 0.15 4.80
C ARG A 44 -5.92 0.65 5.06
N ASP A 45 -6.59 1.15 4.04
CA ASP A 45 -7.94 1.69 4.18
C ASP A 45 -8.96 0.56 4.45
N ASN A 46 -8.86 -0.57 3.74
CA ASN A 46 -9.66 -1.76 4.04
C ASN A 46 -9.44 -2.25 5.48
N LEU A 47 -8.18 -2.33 5.94
CA LEU A 47 -7.87 -2.75 7.31
C LEU A 47 -8.44 -1.79 8.37
N ARG A 48 -8.57 -0.50 8.05
CA ARG A 48 -9.22 0.47 8.94
C ARG A 48 -10.72 0.24 8.99
N GLU A 49 -11.36 0.03 7.84
CA GLU A 49 -12.78 -0.32 7.77
C GLU A 49 -13.08 -1.61 8.53
N ASP A 50 -12.28 -2.66 8.32
CA ASP A 50 -12.43 -3.94 9.02
C ASP A 50 -12.28 -3.76 10.54
N ARG A 51 -11.27 -3.01 10.98
CA ARG A 51 -11.08 -2.70 12.41
C ARG A 51 -12.27 -1.95 12.97
N ASP A 52 -12.75 -0.92 12.28
CA ASP A 52 -13.84 -0.08 12.76
C ASP A 52 -15.16 -0.89 12.82
N GLY A 53 -15.42 -1.74 11.83
CA GLY A 53 -16.56 -2.67 11.84
C GLY A 53 -16.48 -3.71 12.96
N LEU A 54 -15.29 -4.22 13.28
CA LEU A 54 -15.08 -5.11 14.43
C LEU A 54 -15.32 -4.39 15.76
N LEU A 55 -14.92 -3.12 15.89
CA LEU A 55 -15.17 -2.31 17.09
C LEU A 55 -16.66 -2.03 17.27
N GLU A 56 -17.38 -1.67 16.21
CA GLU A 56 -18.83 -1.49 16.26
C GLU A 56 -19.55 -2.79 16.64
N SER A 57 -19.18 -3.91 16.00
CA SER A 57 -19.76 -5.22 16.30
C SER A 57 -19.49 -5.66 17.74
N GLY A 58 -18.29 -5.39 18.26
CA GLY A 58 -17.90 -5.67 19.64
C GLY A 58 -18.57 -4.76 20.67
N ALA A 59 -18.84 -3.49 20.33
CA ALA A 59 -19.52 -2.53 21.19
C ALA A 59 -20.99 -2.88 21.43
N HIS A 60 -21.63 -3.59 20.50
CA HIS A 60 -23.01 -4.08 20.65
C HIS A 60 -23.15 -5.36 21.50
N LEU A 61 -22.05 -5.94 21.96
CA LEU A 61 -22.03 -7.16 22.79
C LEU A 61 -21.90 -6.87 24.30
N LEU A 62 -21.90 -5.60 24.71
CA LEU A 62 -21.88 -5.12 26.11
C LEU A 62 -23.21 -4.45 26.46
#